data_AF-A0A024JSD8-F1
#
_entry.id   AF-A0A024JSD8-F1
#
_cell.length_a   1.000
_cell.length_b   1.000
_cell.length_c   1.000
_cell.angle_alpha   90.00
_cell.angle_beta   90.00
_cell.angle_gamma   90.00
#
_symmetry.space_group_name_H-M   'P 1'
#
loop_
_entity.id
_entity.type
_entity.pdbx_description
1 polymer ?
#
loop_
_entity_poly.entity_id
_entity_poly.type
_entity_poly.pdbx_seq_one_letter_code
_entity_poly.pdbx_strand_id
1 'polypeptide(L)'
;MNRAVMLRFAACGIIGLGAALLIAALLLSTYTTSRITKIPLNIDATLVSDGTGTALDSASLSSDHVVVNQNVPLVSQQQISVESPANADVVTLQVGTSLRRTDKQKDTGLLLAIIDTVTLNRKTAMAVSDDTHTGGAVQKPRTFNDENPPTSIPLRHDGLSYRFPFHTEKKTYPYFDPVAQKTYDVNYDTQEDVNGLTTYKFTQNIGYSADGKLVAPVKYPSLYAGDEDGKVTTTAAMWGLKDVDPAEQITMTRYYAAQRTFWVDPVSGTIVKQTEHANHFFARDPLKPELTLADYKVTSNEDTVESQVNAARDERDRLALWSRVLPITFTAIGLIALVGGGLFASFSLRTESALTDPGLDRGDEEFFGRSGLGERVPGAEAETEKLPAQHSESHDDPDPPPGSDPPHGAASEPNPPGPPDRD
;
A
#
# COMPACT_ATOMS: atom_id res chain seq x y z
N MET A 1 29.59 -0.69 -45.16
CA MET A 1 28.42 0.18 -44.88
C MET A 1 28.94 1.60 -44.68
N ASN A 2 28.38 2.60 -45.38
CA ASN A 2 28.92 3.97 -45.36
C ASN A 2 28.62 4.66 -44.01
N ARG A 3 29.57 5.48 -43.52
CA ARG A 3 29.41 6.22 -42.25
C ARG A 3 28.16 7.11 -42.25
N ALA A 4 27.86 7.81 -43.34
CA ALA A 4 26.63 8.61 -43.49
C ALA A 4 25.34 7.78 -43.30
N VAL A 5 25.28 6.57 -43.86
CA VAL A 5 24.13 5.66 -43.70
C VAL A 5 23.97 5.21 -42.25
N MET A 6 25.09 4.87 -41.58
CA MET A 6 25.09 4.50 -40.16
C MET A 6 24.66 5.67 -39.25
N LEU A 7 25.09 6.89 -39.55
CA LEU A 7 24.69 8.11 -38.84
C LEU A 7 23.18 8.40 -39.00
N ARG A 8 22.63 8.23 -40.21
CA ARG A 8 21.19 8.36 -40.47
C ARG A 8 20.37 7.33 -39.68
N PHE A 9 20.78 6.06 -39.65
CA PHE A 9 20.10 5.04 -38.84
C PHE A 9 20.17 5.34 -37.34
N ALA A 10 21.31 5.82 -36.83
CA ALA A 10 21.43 6.27 -35.45
C ALA A 10 20.49 7.46 -35.13
N ALA A 11 20.42 8.45 -36.02
CA ALA A 11 19.52 9.60 -35.88
C ALA A 11 18.04 9.16 -35.81
N CYS A 12 17.60 8.31 -36.74
CA CYS A 12 16.24 7.76 -36.75
C CYS A 12 15.94 6.91 -35.51
N GLY A 13 16.92 6.13 -35.02
CA GLY A 13 16.78 5.35 -33.79
C GLY A 13 16.58 6.23 -32.54
N ILE A 14 17.35 7.31 -32.42
CA ILE A 14 17.24 8.28 -31.32
C ILE A 14 15.89 9.02 -31.37
N ILE A 15 15.45 9.45 -32.56
CA ILE A 15 14.14 10.11 -32.75
C ILE A 15 12.99 9.13 -32.42
N GLY A 16 13.08 7.87 -32.88
CA GLY A 16 12.09 6.84 -32.60
C GLY A 16 11.98 6.50 -31.12
N LEU A 17 13.12 6.38 -30.42
CA LEU A 17 13.16 6.21 -28.96
C LEU A 17 12.56 7.43 -28.25
N GLY A 18 12.86 8.65 -28.71
CA GLY A 18 12.29 9.87 -28.16
C GLY A 18 10.76 9.91 -28.24
N ALA A 19 10.21 9.60 -29.43
CA ALA A 19 8.77 9.49 -29.63
C ALA A 19 8.14 8.38 -28.77
N ALA A 20 8.77 7.21 -28.69
CA ALA A 20 8.30 6.09 -27.86
C ALA A 20 8.26 6.45 -26.36
N LEU A 21 9.27 7.19 -25.85
CA LEU A 21 9.29 7.67 -24.47
C LEU A 21 8.19 8.71 -24.19
N LEU A 22 7.88 9.61 -25.14
CA LEU A 22 6.75 10.54 -24.99
C LEU A 22 5.39 9.81 -24.98
N ILE A 23 5.22 8.81 -25.85
CA ILE A 23 4.01 7.96 -25.84
C ILE A 23 3.90 7.20 -24.52
N ALA A 24 5.00 6.64 -24.01
CA ALA A 24 5.04 5.98 -22.71
C ALA A 24 4.71 6.95 -21.56
N ALA A 25 5.24 8.18 -21.55
CA ALA A 25 4.91 9.19 -20.55
C ALA A 25 3.42 9.58 -20.55
N LEU A 26 2.81 9.70 -21.74
CA LEU A 26 1.38 9.98 -21.89
C LEU A 26 0.51 8.81 -21.39
N LEU A 27 0.88 7.57 -21.73
CA LEU A 27 0.19 6.37 -21.22
C LEU A 27 0.33 6.23 -19.70
N LEU A 28 1.52 6.45 -19.15
CA LEU A 28 1.76 6.36 -17.70
C LEU A 28 0.93 7.38 -16.91
N SER A 29 0.92 8.64 -17.34
CA SER A 29 0.18 9.70 -16.66
C SER A 29 -1.35 9.55 -16.76
N THR A 30 -1.87 9.12 -17.92
CA THR A 30 -3.33 9.02 -18.16
C THR A 30 -3.95 7.68 -17.78
N TYR A 31 -3.24 6.55 -17.95
CA TYR A 31 -3.79 5.21 -17.78
C TYR A 31 -3.39 4.56 -16.46
N THR A 32 -2.11 4.67 -16.06
CA THR A 32 -1.57 3.87 -14.94
C THR A 32 -2.15 4.29 -13.60
N THR A 33 -2.37 5.59 -13.35
CA THR A 33 -2.90 6.12 -12.08
C THR A 33 -4.19 5.40 -11.64
N SER A 34 -5.21 5.30 -12.50
CA SER A 34 -6.48 4.61 -12.18
C SER A 34 -6.39 3.07 -12.11
N ARG A 35 -5.23 2.50 -12.42
CA ARG A 35 -4.91 1.07 -12.25
C ARG A 35 -4.16 0.78 -10.95
N ILE A 36 -3.37 1.74 -10.43
CA ILE A 36 -2.55 1.58 -9.22
C ILE A 36 -3.18 2.15 -7.94
N THR A 37 -4.13 3.09 -8.04
CA THR A 37 -4.95 3.54 -6.90
C THR A 37 -5.98 2.47 -6.55
N LYS A 38 -5.49 1.35 -6.00
CA LYS A 38 -6.25 0.15 -5.65
C LYS A 38 -5.67 -0.50 -4.40
N ILE A 39 -6.53 -0.92 -3.46
CA ILE A 39 -6.13 -1.66 -2.26
C ILE A 39 -5.20 -2.83 -2.65
N PRO A 40 -4.04 -3.03 -2.01
CA PRO A 40 -3.14 -4.15 -2.30
C PRO A 40 -3.81 -5.53 -2.16
N LEU A 41 -3.23 -6.56 -2.81
CA LEU A 41 -3.68 -7.97 -2.67
C LEU A 41 -2.79 -8.79 -1.73
N ASN A 42 -1.90 -8.12 -1.01
CA ASN A 42 -0.85 -8.70 -0.18
C ASN A 42 -0.81 -8.00 1.19
N ILE A 43 -1.98 -7.61 1.71
CA ILE A 43 -2.10 -7.06 3.06
C ILE A 43 -1.99 -8.24 4.03
N ASP A 44 -0.93 -8.22 4.83
CA ASP A 44 -0.78 -8.98 6.05
C ASP A 44 -0.26 -7.99 7.10
N ALA A 45 -1.01 -7.79 8.19
CA ALA A 45 -0.72 -6.76 9.18
C ALA A 45 -1.20 -7.15 10.57
N THR A 46 -0.35 -6.95 11.57
CA THR A 46 -0.70 -7.04 13.00
C THR A 46 -0.74 -5.64 13.59
N LEU A 47 -1.92 -5.16 13.97
CA LEU A 47 -2.11 -3.86 14.60
C LEU A 47 -2.33 -4.06 16.11
N VAL A 48 -1.56 -3.36 16.94
CA VAL A 48 -1.60 -3.45 18.41
C VAL A 48 -1.98 -2.11 19.01
N SER A 49 -2.93 -2.12 19.93
CA SER A 49 -3.42 -0.92 20.63
C SER A 49 -3.45 -1.15 22.13
N ASP A 50 -2.67 -0.37 22.86
CA ASP A 50 -2.50 -0.47 24.30
C ASP A 50 -3.46 0.48 25.04
N GLY A 51 -3.82 0.15 26.28
CA GLY A 51 -4.68 1.00 27.09
C GLY A 51 -5.09 0.38 28.42
N THR A 52 -6.20 0.90 28.97
CA THR A 52 -6.78 0.44 30.24
C THR A 52 -8.30 0.44 30.19
N GLY A 53 -8.93 -0.26 31.12
CA GLY A 53 -10.38 -0.24 31.23
C GLY A 53 -10.94 -0.91 32.47
N THR A 54 -12.24 -1.11 32.44
CA THR A 54 -13.05 -1.81 33.43
C THR A 54 -13.52 -3.11 32.81
N ALA A 55 -13.19 -4.25 33.42
CA ALA A 55 -13.44 -5.56 32.82
C ALA A 55 -13.91 -6.59 33.85
N LEU A 56 -14.82 -7.44 33.41
CA LEU A 56 -15.23 -8.65 34.12
C LEU A 56 -14.02 -9.58 34.33
N ASP A 57 -13.89 -10.17 35.51
CA ASP A 57 -12.91 -11.24 35.78
C ASP A 57 -13.54 -12.57 35.37
N SER A 58 -13.04 -13.18 34.29
CA SER A 58 -13.58 -14.40 33.70
C SER A 58 -13.67 -15.57 34.71
N ALA A 59 -12.75 -15.61 35.68
CA ALA A 59 -12.74 -16.60 36.76
C ALA A 59 -13.89 -16.42 37.80
N SER A 60 -14.53 -15.25 37.85
CA SER A 60 -15.66 -15.01 38.77
C SER A 60 -16.98 -15.63 38.30
N LEU A 61 -17.08 -16.02 37.02
CA LEU A 61 -18.24 -16.69 36.44
C LEU A 61 -18.54 -18.06 37.05
N SER A 62 -17.54 -18.66 37.75
CA SER A 62 -17.67 -19.90 38.53
C SER A 62 -17.67 -19.66 40.04
N SER A 63 -18.13 -18.49 40.49
CA SER A 63 -18.26 -18.11 41.91
C SER A 63 -19.65 -17.52 42.20
N ASP A 64 -19.95 -17.20 43.46
CA ASP A 64 -21.30 -16.77 43.89
C ASP A 64 -21.75 -15.40 43.34
N HIS A 65 -20.81 -14.59 42.82
CA HIS A 65 -21.10 -13.28 42.21
C HIS A 65 -20.07 -12.91 41.13
N VAL A 66 -20.49 -12.14 40.12
CA VAL A 66 -19.55 -11.59 39.14
C VAL A 66 -18.67 -10.52 39.77
N VAL A 67 -17.36 -10.59 39.50
CA VAL A 67 -16.38 -9.58 39.90
C VAL A 67 -15.97 -8.76 38.69
N VAL A 68 -16.07 -7.44 38.80
CA VAL A 68 -15.58 -6.48 37.79
C VAL A 68 -14.38 -5.74 38.36
N ASN A 69 -13.26 -5.76 37.65
CA ASN A 69 -12.04 -5.04 38.02
C ASN A 69 -11.97 -3.69 37.29
N GLN A 70 -11.48 -2.66 37.98
CA GLN A 70 -11.30 -1.30 37.48
C GLN A 70 -9.83 -1.06 37.14
N ASN A 71 -9.53 -0.22 36.14
CA ASN A 71 -8.18 0.16 35.72
C ASN A 71 -7.25 -1.04 35.39
N VAL A 72 -7.79 -2.10 34.80
CA VAL A 72 -6.96 -3.23 34.33
C VAL A 72 -6.19 -2.85 33.07
N PRO A 73 -4.96 -3.35 32.88
CA PRO A 73 -4.18 -3.12 31.66
C PRO A 73 -4.72 -3.99 30.52
N LEU A 74 -4.95 -3.36 29.35
CA LEU A 74 -5.60 -3.98 28.20
C LEU A 74 -4.79 -3.78 26.92
N VAL A 75 -4.77 -4.82 26.11
CA VAL A 75 -4.23 -4.82 24.74
C VAL A 75 -5.33 -5.27 23.79
N SER A 76 -5.59 -4.48 22.76
CA SER A 76 -6.35 -4.90 21.59
C SER A 76 -5.38 -5.24 20.47
N GLN A 77 -5.50 -6.45 19.91
CA GLN A 77 -4.71 -6.91 18.77
C GLN A 77 -5.65 -7.25 17.62
N GLN A 78 -5.35 -6.72 16.43
CA GLN A 78 -6.06 -6.99 15.18
C GLN A 78 -5.10 -7.55 14.14
N GLN A 79 -5.33 -8.78 13.66
CA GLN A 79 -4.67 -9.33 12.47
C GLN A 79 -5.55 -9.10 11.25
N ILE A 80 -4.98 -8.62 10.15
CA ILE A 80 -5.63 -8.46 8.84
C ILE A 80 -4.89 -9.34 7.83
N SER A 81 -5.58 -10.26 7.16
CA SER A 81 -5.08 -11.03 6.00
C SER A 81 -5.93 -10.81 4.75
N VAL A 82 -5.37 -11.08 3.57
CA VAL A 82 -6.12 -11.15 2.30
C VAL A 82 -6.54 -12.59 2.02
N GLU A 83 -7.85 -12.79 1.86
CA GLU A 83 -8.48 -14.07 1.54
C GLU A 83 -9.09 -14.08 0.13
N SER A 84 -9.53 -15.27 -0.30
CA SER A 84 -10.30 -15.40 -1.55
C SER A 84 -11.77 -15.00 -1.37
N PRO A 85 -12.38 -14.26 -2.32
CA PRO A 85 -11.82 -13.79 -3.60
C PRO A 85 -10.93 -12.53 -3.52
N ALA A 86 -9.73 -12.64 -4.07
CA ALA A 86 -8.81 -11.53 -4.28
C ALA A 86 -8.40 -11.45 -5.77
N ASN A 87 -8.75 -10.36 -6.46
CA ASN A 87 -8.55 -10.25 -7.91
C ASN A 87 -8.34 -8.80 -8.38
N ALA A 88 -8.51 -8.54 -9.68
CA ALA A 88 -8.31 -7.22 -10.27
C ALA A 88 -9.13 -6.12 -9.56
N ASP A 89 -10.39 -6.38 -9.19
CA ASP A 89 -11.36 -5.34 -8.79
C ASP A 89 -11.95 -5.52 -7.39
N VAL A 90 -11.94 -6.73 -6.81
CA VAL A 90 -12.26 -6.98 -5.39
C VAL A 90 -11.11 -7.60 -4.62
N VAL A 91 -11.09 -7.38 -3.30
CA VAL A 91 -10.21 -8.02 -2.33
C VAL A 91 -11.03 -8.40 -1.11
N THR A 92 -10.91 -9.63 -0.62
CA THR A 92 -11.51 -10.05 0.64
C THR A 92 -10.48 -9.90 1.75
N LEU A 93 -10.85 -9.22 2.84
CA LEU A 93 -10.05 -9.13 4.05
C LEU A 93 -10.68 -10.03 5.10
N GLN A 94 -9.89 -10.88 5.75
CA GLN A 94 -10.27 -11.53 7.00
C GLN A 94 -9.57 -10.80 8.15
N VAL A 95 -10.33 -10.43 9.17
CA VAL A 95 -9.85 -9.60 10.28
C VAL A 95 -10.18 -10.24 11.62
N GLY A 96 -9.15 -10.76 12.30
CA GLY A 96 -9.24 -11.29 13.64
C GLY A 96 -8.88 -10.24 14.68
N THR A 97 -9.86 -9.75 15.44
CA THR A 97 -9.65 -8.77 16.52
C THR A 97 -9.87 -9.42 17.88
N SER A 98 -8.97 -9.18 18.84
CA SER A 98 -9.11 -9.66 20.22
C SER A 98 -8.72 -8.60 21.25
N LEU A 99 -9.50 -8.51 22.34
CA LEU A 99 -9.19 -7.67 23.51
C LEU A 99 -8.75 -8.57 24.67
N ARG A 100 -7.59 -8.28 25.25
CA ARG A 100 -6.94 -9.11 26.26
C ARG A 100 -6.43 -8.28 27.45
N ARG A 101 -6.65 -8.80 28.66
CA ARG A 101 -5.99 -8.41 29.90
C ARG A 101 -4.57 -8.93 29.94
N THR A 102 -3.60 -8.07 30.23
CA THR A 102 -2.18 -8.46 30.36
C THR A 102 -1.78 -8.79 31.81
N ASP A 103 -2.63 -8.50 32.80
CA ASP A 103 -2.47 -8.94 34.19
C ASP A 103 -2.91 -10.41 34.43
N LYS A 104 -3.40 -11.09 33.39
CA LYS A 104 -3.98 -12.45 33.43
C LYS A 104 -3.25 -13.37 32.46
N GLN A 105 -3.12 -14.65 32.82
CA GLN A 105 -2.38 -15.63 32.01
C GLN A 105 -3.27 -16.41 31.04
N LYS A 106 -2.72 -16.74 29.86
CA LYS A 106 -3.35 -17.55 28.82
C LYS A 106 -4.78 -17.06 28.52
N ASP A 107 -5.75 -17.96 28.42
CA ASP A 107 -7.09 -17.67 27.94
C ASP A 107 -7.96 -16.96 29.00
N THR A 108 -7.57 -17.01 30.28
CA THR A 108 -8.25 -16.24 31.35
C THR A 108 -8.16 -14.73 31.16
N GLY A 109 -7.16 -14.27 30.38
CA GLY A 109 -7.03 -12.86 30.00
C GLY A 109 -7.84 -12.45 28.77
N LEU A 110 -8.45 -13.39 28.02
CA LEU A 110 -9.27 -13.04 26.84
C LEU A 110 -10.63 -12.49 27.29
N LEU A 111 -10.97 -11.26 26.86
CA LEU A 111 -12.26 -10.63 27.16
C LEU A 111 -13.23 -10.70 25.97
N LEU A 112 -12.72 -10.38 24.78
CA LEU A 112 -13.49 -10.32 23.54
C LEU A 112 -12.64 -10.88 22.41
N ALA A 113 -13.29 -11.61 21.50
CA ALA A 113 -12.70 -12.00 20.22
C ALA A 113 -13.79 -11.97 19.14
N ILE A 114 -13.44 -11.47 17.96
CA ILE A 114 -14.29 -11.48 16.77
C ILE A 114 -13.40 -11.75 15.56
N ILE A 115 -13.88 -12.61 14.66
CA ILE A 115 -13.31 -12.77 13.33
C ILE A 115 -14.38 -12.31 12.35
N ASP A 116 -14.04 -11.29 11.58
CA ASP A 116 -14.87 -10.71 10.54
C ASP A 116 -14.23 -10.98 9.16
N THR A 117 -15.03 -10.99 8.10
CA THR A 117 -14.56 -11.24 6.74
C THR A 117 -15.38 -10.42 5.76
N VAL A 118 -14.74 -9.52 5.01
CA VAL A 118 -15.42 -8.53 4.16
C VAL A 118 -14.76 -8.42 2.78
N THR A 119 -15.58 -8.45 1.73
CA THR A 119 -15.15 -8.28 0.34
C THR A 119 -15.30 -6.82 -0.07
N LEU A 120 -14.17 -6.15 -0.30
CA LEU A 120 -14.09 -4.72 -0.62
C LEU A 120 -13.83 -4.49 -2.11
N ASN A 121 -14.46 -3.47 -2.67
CA ASN A 121 -14.10 -2.93 -3.98
C ASN A 121 -12.75 -2.22 -3.86
N ARG A 122 -11.77 -2.67 -4.63
CA ARG A 122 -10.38 -2.20 -4.48
C ARG A 122 -10.18 -0.72 -4.80
N LYS A 123 -11.07 -0.08 -5.57
CA LYS A 123 -10.98 1.36 -5.88
C LYS A 123 -11.64 2.23 -4.82
N THR A 124 -12.82 1.83 -4.32
CA THR A 124 -13.65 2.67 -3.44
C THR A 124 -13.53 2.33 -1.95
N ALA A 125 -12.88 1.21 -1.62
CA ALA A 125 -12.82 0.63 -0.26
C ALA A 125 -14.20 0.31 0.37
N MET A 126 -15.27 0.35 -0.44
CA MET A 126 -16.62 -0.02 -0.02
C MET A 126 -16.82 -1.54 -0.08
N ALA A 127 -17.57 -2.10 0.86
CA ALA A 127 -18.05 -3.47 0.80
C ALA A 127 -18.88 -3.73 -0.46
N VAL A 128 -18.78 -4.95 -1.00
CA VAL A 128 -19.46 -5.40 -2.23
C VAL A 128 -20.57 -6.37 -1.85
N SER A 129 -21.71 -5.82 -1.47
CA SER A 129 -22.93 -6.56 -1.16
C SER A 129 -24.05 -6.28 -2.17
N ASP A 130 -24.83 -7.32 -2.47
CA ASP A 130 -26.01 -7.27 -3.32
C ASP A 130 -27.14 -8.12 -2.69
N ASP A 131 -28.24 -8.34 -3.41
CA ASP A 131 -29.40 -9.09 -2.87
C ASP A 131 -29.16 -10.61 -2.75
N THR A 132 -28.05 -11.11 -3.31
CA THR A 132 -27.62 -12.52 -3.31
C THR A 132 -26.30 -12.77 -2.58
N HIS A 133 -25.44 -11.74 -2.46
CA HIS A 133 -24.17 -11.80 -1.74
C HIS A 133 -24.16 -10.78 -0.59
N THR A 134 -23.94 -11.24 0.64
CA THR A 134 -23.85 -10.36 1.82
C THR A 134 -22.63 -9.42 1.79
N GLY A 135 -21.66 -9.65 0.91
CA GLY A 135 -20.39 -8.90 0.89
C GLY A 135 -19.46 -9.18 2.08
N GLY A 136 -19.91 -9.94 3.07
CA GLY A 136 -19.10 -10.39 4.20
C GLY A 136 -19.81 -11.37 5.12
N ALA A 137 -19.13 -11.76 6.19
CA ALA A 137 -19.58 -12.72 7.19
C ALA A 137 -18.79 -12.56 8.50
N VAL A 138 -19.46 -12.74 9.64
CA VAL A 138 -18.81 -12.74 10.96
C VAL A 138 -18.81 -14.15 11.52
N GLN A 139 -17.67 -14.58 12.07
CA GLN A 139 -17.56 -15.88 12.70
C GLN A 139 -18.44 -15.94 13.95
N LYS A 140 -19.24 -17.01 14.06
CA LYS A 140 -20.00 -17.33 15.26
C LYS A 140 -19.05 -17.39 16.47
N PRO A 141 -19.38 -16.76 17.61
CA PRO A 141 -18.61 -16.91 18.83
C PRO A 141 -18.54 -18.38 19.25
N ARG A 142 -17.43 -18.77 19.89
CA ARG A 142 -17.16 -20.12 20.36
C ARG A 142 -16.89 -20.10 21.87
N THR A 143 -17.23 -21.18 22.56
CA THR A 143 -16.83 -21.36 23.97
C THR A 143 -15.40 -21.89 24.06
N PHE A 144 -14.75 -21.77 25.23
CA PHE A 144 -13.38 -22.26 25.43
C PHE A 144 -13.19 -23.76 25.16
N ASN A 145 -14.26 -24.56 25.22
CA ASN A 145 -14.25 -26.01 25.01
C ASN A 145 -14.86 -26.42 23.65
N ASP A 146 -15.07 -25.47 22.74
CA ASP A 146 -15.70 -25.72 21.43
C ASP A 146 -14.66 -26.08 20.37
N GLU A 147 -14.35 -27.38 20.29
CA GLU A 147 -13.43 -27.97 19.31
C GLU A 147 -14.00 -28.04 17.88
N ASN A 148 -15.26 -27.62 17.65
CA ASN A 148 -15.86 -27.68 16.32
C ASN A 148 -15.18 -26.71 15.33
N PRO A 149 -15.18 -27.04 14.02
CA PRO A 149 -14.72 -26.14 12.97
C PRO A 149 -15.42 -24.76 13.05
N PRO A 150 -14.67 -23.65 12.87
CA PRO A 150 -15.25 -22.31 12.87
C PRO A 150 -16.45 -22.16 11.93
N THR A 151 -17.59 -21.75 12.47
CA THR A 151 -18.79 -21.45 11.68
C THR A 151 -18.83 -19.97 11.34
N SER A 152 -18.82 -19.63 10.05
CA SER A 152 -19.03 -18.24 9.60
C SER A 152 -20.50 -17.97 9.30
N ILE A 153 -21.02 -16.83 9.77
CA ILE A 153 -22.41 -16.40 9.60
C ILE A 153 -22.43 -15.29 8.55
N PRO A 154 -23.05 -15.50 7.37
CA PRO A 154 -23.18 -14.45 6.35
C PRO A 154 -23.87 -13.22 6.91
N LEU A 155 -23.20 -12.06 6.82
CA LEU A 155 -23.66 -10.80 7.41
C LEU A 155 -23.49 -9.68 6.39
N ARG A 156 -24.59 -8.96 6.12
CA ARG A 156 -24.57 -7.89 5.12
C ARG A 156 -23.64 -6.76 5.56
N HIS A 157 -22.60 -6.53 4.77
CA HIS A 157 -21.67 -5.42 4.93
C HIS A 157 -22.05 -4.29 3.97
N ASP A 158 -22.21 -3.08 4.50
CA ASP A 158 -22.44 -1.85 3.73
C ASP A 158 -21.51 -0.75 4.28
N GLY A 159 -20.85 0.01 3.38
CA GLY A 159 -19.89 1.05 3.75
C GLY A 159 -18.42 0.63 3.66
N LEU A 160 -17.54 1.43 4.26
CA LEU A 160 -16.11 1.14 4.42
C LEU A 160 -15.87 0.11 5.52
N SER A 161 -14.74 -0.60 5.46
CA SER A 161 -14.26 -1.48 6.54
C SER A 161 -12.74 -1.55 6.51
N TYR A 162 -12.09 -1.38 7.67
CA TYR A 162 -10.64 -1.48 7.92
C TYR A 162 -9.72 -0.51 7.14
N ARG A 163 -10.25 0.20 6.14
CA ARG A 163 -9.48 1.15 5.32
C ARG A 163 -10.39 2.18 4.64
N PHE A 164 -9.81 3.33 4.27
CA PHE A 164 -10.44 4.36 3.44
C PHE A 164 -9.96 4.24 1.97
N PRO A 165 -10.68 4.83 0.99
CA PRO A 165 -10.22 4.87 -0.40
C PRO A 165 -8.95 5.73 -0.56
N PHE A 166 -8.16 5.38 -1.58
CA PHE A 166 -7.11 6.27 -2.11
C PHE A 166 -7.70 7.65 -2.44
N HIS A 167 -6.92 8.70 -2.22
CA HIS A 167 -7.37 10.09 -2.33
C HIS A 167 -8.58 10.38 -1.43
N THR A 168 -8.50 10.00 -0.14
CA THR A 168 -9.57 10.21 0.85
C THR A 168 -9.95 11.69 0.93
N GLU A 169 -11.25 11.96 0.93
CA GLU A 169 -11.83 13.31 0.90
C GLU A 169 -12.25 13.77 2.31
N LYS A 170 -12.35 15.08 2.52
CA LYS A 170 -12.85 15.68 3.78
C LYS A 170 -14.38 15.65 3.84
N LYS A 171 -14.97 14.46 3.97
CA LYS A 171 -16.42 14.23 4.00
C LYS A 171 -16.81 13.10 4.94
N THR A 172 -18.10 12.97 5.23
CA THR A 172 -18.66 11.80 5.92
C THR A 172 -18.60 10.57 5.03
N TYR A 173 -18.26 9.42 5.61
CA TYR A 173 -18.31 8.12 4.97
C TYR A 173 -19.18 7.15 5.79
N PRO A 174 -19.94 6.24 5.17
CA PRO A 174 -20.49 5.08 5.87
C PRO A 174 -19.34 4.13 6.26
N TYR A 175 -19.30 3.67 7.51
CA TYR A 175 -18.30 2.71 8.00
C TYR A 175 -18.98 1.59 8.80
N PHE A 176 -18.66 0.33 8.49
CA PHE A 176 -19.27 -0.83 9.12
C PHE A 176 -18.66 -1.16 10.49
N ASP A 177 -19.49 -1.54 11.45
CA ASP A 177 -19.07 -2.09 12.74
C ASP A 177 -19.54 -3.56 12.84
N PRO A 178 -18.63 -4.54 12.98
CA PRO A 178 -18.98 -5.97 13.01
C PRO A 178 -19.56 -6.45 14.35
N VAL A 179 -19.50 -5.62 15.41
CA VAL A 179 -20.03 -5.91 16.75
C VAL A 179 -21.48 -5.44 16.89
N ALA A 180 -21.80 -4.24 16.39
CA ALA A 180 -23.16 -3.73 16.18
C ALA A 180 -23.82 -4.33 14.93
N GLN A 181 -23.04 -4.98 14.07
CA GLN A 181 -23.44 -5.62 12.81
C GLN A 181 -24.14 -4.64 11.85
N LYS A 182 -23.69 -3.38 11.86
CA LYS A 182 -24.36 -2.24 11.21
C LYS A 182 -23.38 -1.15 10.80
N THR A 183 -23.77 -0.41 9.78
CA THR A 183 -23.09 0.78 9.28
C THR A 183 -23.42 2.02 10.11
N TYR A 184 -22.40 2.81 10.43
CA TYR A 184 -22.53 4.11 11.10
C TYR A 184 -21.66 5.15 10.39
N ASP A 185 -22.08 6.41 10.41
CA ASP A 185 -21.33 7.51 9.80
C ASP A 185 -20.01 7.75 10.55
N VAL A 186 -18.90 7.70 9.82
CA VAL A 186 -17.61 8.24 10.25
C VAL A 186 -17.42 9.62 9.61
N ASN A 187 -17.23 10.63 10.46
CA ASN A 187 -17.24 12.04 10.06
C ASN A 187 -15.83 12.63 10.13
N TYR A 188 -15.43 13.41 9.12
CA TYR A 188 -14.20 14.19 9.17
C TYR A 188 -14.28 15.25 10.28
N ASP A 189 -13.26 15.29 11.14
CA ASP A 189 -13.09 16.26 12.22
C ASP A 189 -12.07 17.34 11.79
N THR A 190 -10.80 16.94 11.67
CA THR A 190 -9.69 17.87 11.45
C THR A 190 -8.51 17.20 10.73
N GLN A 191 -7.39 17.90 10.61
CA GLN A 191 -6.15 17.43 10.01
C GLN A 191 -5.03 17.52 11.06
N GLU A 192 -4.38 16.40 11.36
CA GLU A 192 -3.36 16.26 12.41
C GLU A 192 -2.11 15.56 11.83
N ASP A 193 -0.92 15.87 12.37
CA ASP A 193 0.30 15.15 12.01
C ASP A 193 0.49 13.91 12.90
N VAL A 194 0.85 12.80 12.27
CA VAL A 194 1.20 11.54 12.94
C VAL A 194 2.55 11.09 12.41
N ASN A 195 3.58 11.17 13.25
CA ASN A 195 4.98 10.78 12.96
C ASN A 195 5.55 11.37 11.65
N GLY A 196 5.26 12.64 11.36
CA GLY A 196 5.69 13.32 10.13
C GLY A 196 4.88 12.93 8.89
N LEU A 197 3.64 12.46 9.09
CA LEU A 197 2.66 12.20 8.05
C LEU A 197 1.39 13.01 8.36
N THR A 198 1.01 13.91 7.46
CA THR A 198 -0.20 14.71 7.64
C THR A 198 -1.44 13.87 7.32
N THR A 199 -2.26 13.62 8.33
CA THR A 199 -3.44 12.74 8.29
C THR A 199 -4.75 13.51 8.37
N TYR A 200 -5.84 12.92 7.89
CA TYR A 200 -7.20 13.35 8.19
C TYR A 200 -7.74 12.54 9.36
N LYS A 201 -8.33 13.23 10.33
CA LYS A 201 -8.92 12.63 11.52
C LYS A 201 -10.43 12.46 11.34
N PHE A 202 -10.90 11.26 11.65
CA PHE A 202 -12.25 10.79 11.37
C PHE A 202 -12.85 10.16 12.63
N THR A 203 -14.08 10.53 13.00
CA THR A 203 -14.74 10.04 14.22
C THR A 203 -16.06 9.32 13.92
N GLN A 204 -16.20 8.09 14.42
CA GLN A 204 -17.41 7.26 14.37
C GLN A 204 -18.01 7.19 15.78
N ASN A 205 -19.32 7.38 15.90
CA ASN A 205 -20.04 7.29 17.18
C ASN A 205 -21.18 6.27 17.07
N ILE A 206 -21.21 5.31 17.99
CA ILE A 206 -22.15 4.18 18.03
C ILE A 206 -22.79 4.17 19.41
N GLY A 207 -24.02 4.66 19.51
CA GLY A 207 -24.77 4.76 20.77
C GLY A 207 -24.26 5.80 21.78
N TYR A 208 -23.04 6.32 21.59
CA TYR A 208 -22.54 7.55 22.21
C TYR A 208 -22.90 8.79 21.38
N SER A 209 -23.04 9.93 22.05
CA SER A 209 -23.06 11.26 21.44
C SER A 209 -21.63 11.76 21.15
N ALA A 210 -21.51 12.83 20.37
CA ALA A 210 -20.20 13.43 20.05
C ALA A 210 -19.43 13.95 21.30
N ASP A 211 -20.13 14.27 22.39
CA ASP A 211 -19.56 14.63 23.69
C ASP A 211 -19.43 13.44 24.66
N GLY A 212 -19.48 12.20 24.16
CA GLY A 212 -19.17 10.97 24.89
C GLY A 212 -20.25 10.50 25.88
N LYS A 213 -21.47 11.04 25.82
CA LYS A 213 -22.59 10.56 26.66
C LYS A 213 -23.26 9.35 26.02
N LEU A 214 -23.64 8.37 26.83
CA LEU A 214 -24.44 7.22 26.40
C LEU A 214 -25.87 7.69 26.10
N VAL A 215 -26.33 7.55 24.85
CA VAL A 215 -27.63 8.12 24.39
C VAL A 215 -28.51 7.13 23.62
N ALA A 216 -27.92 6.19 22.89
CA ALA A 216 -28.66 5.20 22.07
C ALA A 216 -27.88 3.87 21.90
N PRO A 217 -27.43 3.21 22.98
CA PRO A 217 -26.66 1.96 22.89
C PRO A 217 -27.42 0.88 22.12
N VAL A 218 -26.66 0.12 21.34
CA VAL A 218 -27.17 -0.94 20.47
C VAL A 218 -27.43 -2.16 21.34
N LYS A 219 -28.63 -2.77 21.28
CA LYS A 219 -28.81 -4.13 21.82
C LYS A 219 -27.84 -5.04 21.08
N TYR A 220 -27.01 -5.77 21.81
CA TYR A 220 -26.00 -6.65 21.23
C TYR A 220 -26.68 -7.69 20.30
N PRO A 221 -26.30 -7.75 19.02
CA PRO A 221 -26.85 -8.70 18.07
C PRO A 221 -26.15 -10.07 18.23
N SER A 222 -26.79 -10.98 18.97
CA SER A 222 -26.28 -12.33 19.14
C SER A 222 -26.19 -13.08 17.81
N LEU A 223 -25.11 -13.86 17.63
CA LEU A 223 -24.94 -14.83 16.54
C LEU A 223 -25.31 -16.26 16.98
N TYR A 224 -25.91 -16.42 18.16
CA TYR A 224 -26.54 -17.65 18.61
C TYR A 224 -28.05 -17.60 18.39
N ALA A 225 -28.68 -18.76 18.18
CA ALA A 225 -30.08 -18.85 17.75
C ALA A 225 -31.11 -18.56 18.86
N GLY A 226 -30.70 -18.57 20.13
CA GLY A 226 -31.52 -18.29 21.30
C GLY A 226 -31.23 -16.94 21.97
N ASP A 227 -30.41 -16.07 21.38
CA ASP A 227 -29.94 -14.80 21.95
C ASP A 227 -29.10 -14.97 23.25
N GLU A 228 -28.44 -16.14 23.41
CA GLU A 228 -27.85 -16.60 24.68
C GLU A 228 -26.75 -15.68 25.26
N ASP A 229 -26.02 -14.96 24.41
CA ASP A 229 -25.03 -13.95 24.84
C ASP A 229 -25.50 -12.49 24.65
N GLY A 230 -26.73 -12.31 24.15
CA GLY A 230 -27.43 -11.03 24.03
C GLY A 230 -28.46 -10.78 25.15
N LYS A 231 -28.95 -11.83 25.82
CA LYS A 231 -29.90 -11.76 26.93
C LYS A 231 -29.69 -12.93 27.90
N VAL A 232 -29.32 -12.61 29.14
CA VAL A 232 -28.95 -13.60 30.17
C VAL A 232 -29.89 -13.48 31.37
N THR A 233 -30.31 -14.62 31.92
CA THR A 233 -31.04 -14.73 33.19
C THR A 233 -30.16 -15.43 34.22
N THR A 234 -29.95 -14.80 35.37
CA THR A 234 -29.25 -15.41 36.51
C THR A 234 -29.65 -14.68 37.81
N THR A 235 -29.17 -15.16 38.96
CA THR A 235 -29.57 -14.64 40.27
C THR A 235 -29.11 -13.19 40.50
N ALA A 236 -29.82 -12.46 41.34
CA ALA A 236 -29.42 -11.12 41.77
C ALA A 236 -28.00 -11.09 42.38
N ALA A 237 -27.63 -12.15 43.12
CA ALA A 237 -26.26 -12.35 43.63
C ALA A 237 -25.23 -12.39 42.48
N MET A 238 -25.49 -13.15 41.41
CA MET A 238 -24.62 -13.20 40.24
C MET A 238 -24.47 -11.83 39.57
N TRP A 239 -25.54 -11.04 39.49
CA TRP A 239 -25.49 -9.66 39.01
C TRP A 239 -24.84 -8.65 39.99
N GLY A 240 -24.49 -9.06 41.20
CA GLY A 240 -23.94 -8.17 42.24
C GLY A 240 -24.97 -7.19 42.84
N LEU A 241 -26.26 -7.40 42.60
CA LEU A 241 -27.35 -6.53 43.06
C LEU A 241 -27.63 -6.76 44.56
N LYS A 242 -27.80 -5.66 45.31
CA LYS A 242 -27.86 -5.68 46.78
C LYS A 242 -29.22 -5.29 47.39
N ASP A 243 -30.09 -4.70 46.58
CA ASP A 243 -31.37 -4.10 47.03
C ASP A 243 -32.59 -5.02 46.75
N VAL A 244 -32.33 -6.30 46.50
CA VAL A 244 -33.28 -7.36 46.06
C VAL A 244 -32.91 -8.69 46.72
N ASP A 245 -33.77 -9.70 46.64
CA ASP A 245 -33.46 -11.05 47.14
C ASP A 245 -32.28 -11.64 46.34
N PRO A 246 -31.16 -12.06 46.99
CA PRO A 246 -30.00 -12.65 46.30
C PRO A 246 -30.33 -13.83 45.38
N ALA A 247 -31.43 -14.57 45.64
CA ALA A 247 -31.88 -15.69 44.83
C ALA A 247 -32.86 -15.31 43.69
N GLU A 248 -33.29 -14.05 43.60
CA GLU A 248 -34.22 -13.57 42.56
C GLU A 248 -33.61 -13.74 41.16
N GLN A 249 -34.33 -14.40 40.25
CA GLN A 249 -33.87 -14.63 38.88
C GLN A 249 -34.11 -13.39 38.01
N ILE A 250 -33.07 -12.57 37.87
CA ILE A 250 -33.09 -11.32 37.14
C ILE A 250 -32.54 -11.53 35.72
N THR A 251 -33.24 -10.97 34.74
CA THR A 251 -32.86 -11.04 33.32
C THR A 251 -32.34 -9.69 32.86
N MET A 252 -31.13 -9.66 32.32
CA MET A 252 -30.52 -8.47 31.73
C MET A 252 -30.23 -8.65 30.24
N THR A 253 -30.26 -7.55 29.51
CA THR A 253 -29.92 -7.49 28.08
C THR A 253 -28.50 -6.96 27.93
N ARG A 254 -27.70 -7.56 27.04
CA ARG A 254 -26.38 -7.04 26.68
C ARG A 254 -26.52 -5.90 25.68
N TYR A 255 -25.79 -4.83 25.94
CA TYR A 255 -25.72 -3.64 25.12
C TYR A 255 -24.28 -3.38 24.70
N TYR A 256 -24.13 -2.64 23.60
CA TYR A 256 -22.87 -2.21 23.03
C TYR A 256 -22.95 -0.73 22.62
N ALA A 257 -21.90 0.01 22.94
CA ALA A 257 -21.67 1.36 22.45
C ALA A 257 -20.16 1.56 22.21
N ALA A 258 -19.79 2.36 21.22
CA ALA A 258 -18.39 2.68 20.92
C ALA A 258 -18.21 4.08 20.33
N GLN A 259 -17.02 4.63 20.53
CA GLN A 259 -16.50 5.82 19.85
C GLN A 259 -15.13 5.46 19.28
N ARG A 260 -14.96 5.60 17.97
CA ARG A 260 -13.66 5.40 17.30
C ARG A 260 -13.16 6.69 16.69
N THR A 261 -11.86 6.91 16.80
CA THR A 261 -11.13 7.94 16.07
C THR A 261 -10.07 7.29 15.21
N PHE A 262 -10.08 7.58 13.92
CA PHE A 262 -9.12 7.08 12.94
C PHE A 262 -8.31 8.26 12.41
N TRP A 263 -6.99 8.09 12.31
CA TRP A 263 -6.10 9.01 11.59
C TRP A 263 -5.71 8.33 10.28
N VAL A 264 -6.08 8.95 9.17
CA VAL A 264 -6.04 8.37 7.83
C VAL A 264 -5.07 9.14 6.95
N ASP A 265 -4.17 8.46 6.24
CA ASP A 265 -3.41 9.10 5.18
C ASP A 265 -4.34 9.50 4.02
N PRO A 266 -4.51 10.80 3.69
CA PRO A 266 -5.39 11.23 2.61
C PRO A 266 -4.94 10.79 1.21
N VAL A 267 -3.73 10.25 1.03
CA VAL A 267 -3.26 9.78 -0.29
C VAL A 267 -3.55 8.28 -0.51
N SER A 268 -3.10 7.41 0.40
CA SER A 268 -3.33 5.96 0.31
C SER A 268 -4.70 5.51 0.86
N GLY A 269 -5.27 6.23 1.83
CA GLY A 269 -6.43 5.79 2.61
C GLY A 269 -6.08 4.80 3.74
N THR A 270 -4.80 4.57 4.02
CA THR A 270 -4.34 3.76 5.15
C THR A 270 -4.69 4.42 6.48
N ILE A 271 -5.28 3.66 7.41
CA ILE A 271 -5.45 4.07 8.81
C ILE A 271 -4.10 3.88 9.49
N VAL A 272 -3.45 4.99 9.89
CA VAL A 272 -2.11 4.97 10.48
C VAL A 272 -2.10 5.06 12.01
N LYS A 273 -3.23 5.42 12.60
CA LYS A 273 -3.48 5.35 14.04
C LYS A 273 -4.98 5.21 14.28
N GLN A 274 -5.34 4.48 15.33
CA GLN A 274 -6.71 4.34 15.81
C GLN A 274 -6.75 4.56 17.32
N THR A 275 -7.85 5.15 17.79
CA THR A 275 -8.28 5.12 19.20
C THR A 275 -9.68 4.54 19.22
N GLU A 276 -9.91 3.58 20.11
CA GLU A 276 -11.23 2.99 20.35
C GLU A 276 -11.57 3.14 21.82
N HIS A 277 -12.72 3.74 22.11
CA HIS A 277 -13.42 3.58 23.38
C HIS A 277 -14.65 2.73 23.09
N ALA A 278 -14.75 1.55 23.70
CA ALA A 278 -15.90 0.67 23.51
C ALA A 278 -16.36 0.07 24.83
N ASN A 279 -17.68 -0.07 24.97
CA ASN A 279 -18.36 -0.49 26.17
C ASN A 279 -19.39 -1.58 25.87
N HIS A 280 -19.18 -2.75 26.45
CA HIS A 280 -20.13 -3.84 26.55
C HIS A 280 -20.62 -3.95 28.00
N PHE A 281 -21.92 -3.92 28.19
CA PHE A 281 -22.54 -3.99 29.51
C PHE A 281 -23.87 -4.76 29.47
N PHE A 282 -24.30 -5.25 30.63
CA PHE A 282 -25.64 -5.79 30.86
C PHE A 282 -26.46 -4.77 31.64
N ALA A 283 -27.74 -4.64 31.27
CA ALA A 283 -28.71 -3.79 31.96
C ALA A 283 -30.15 -4.22 31.71
N ARG A 284 -31.07 -3.76 32.57
CA ARG A 284 -32.53 -3.78 32.35
C ARG A 284 -33.01 -2.51 31.63
N ASP A 285 -32.33 -1.39 31.84
CA ASP A 285 -32.55 -0.11 31.15
C ASP A 285 -31.30 0.22 30.30
N PRO A 286 -31.42 0.42 28.97
CA PRO A 286 -30.27 0.66 28.10
C PRO A 286 -29.42 1.87 28.49
N LEU A 287 -29.98 2.87 29.18
CA LEU A 287 -29.25 4.08 29.60
C LEU A 287 -28.72 3.99 31.03
N LYS A 288 -28.85 2.85 31.70
CA LYS A 288 -28.32 2.59 33.04
C LYS A 288 -27.53 1.27 33.07
N PRO A 289 -26.25 1.26 32.67
CA PRO A 289 -25.39 0.09 32.81
C PRO A 289 -25.39 -0.45 34.24
N GLU A 290 -25.70 -1.74 34.42
CA GLU A 290 -25.77 -2.38 35.74
C GLU A 290 -24.55 -3.27 36.00
N LEU A 291 -24.09 -4.01 34.98
CA LEU A 291 -22.86 -4.80 35.03
C LEU A 291 -22.00 -4.55 33.77
N THR A 292 -20.77 -4.05 33.94
CA THR A 292 -19.81 -3.92 32.85
C THR A 292 -19.19 -5.28 32.52
N LEU A 293 -19.26 -5.69 31.25
CA LEU A 293 -18.49 -6.82 30.71
C LEU A 293 -17.08 -6.36 30.35
N ALA A 294 -16.99 -5.29 29.54
CA ALA A 294 -15.75 -4.61 29.19
C ALA A 294 -16.05 -3.17 28.74
N ASP A 295 -15.56 -2.16 29.48
CA ASP A 295 -15.57 -0.74 29.11
C ASP A 295 -14.10 -0.29 29.06
N TYR A 296 -13.57 -0.05 27.85
CA TYR A 296 -12.13 0.05 27.62
C TYR A 296 -11.78 1.15 26.64
N LYS A 297 -10.65 1.83 26.88
CA LYS A 297 -10.06 2.75 25.93
C LYS A 297 -8.63 2.33 25.57
N VAL A 298 -8.43 2.02 24.29
CA VAL A 298 -7.15 1.61 23.71
C VAL A 298 -6.75 2.54 22.57
N THR A 299 -5.46 2.66 22.28
CA THR A 299 -4.92 3.46 21.17
C THR A 299 -3.72 2.76 20.56
N SER A 300 -3.58 2.82 19.23
CA SER A 300 -2.46 2.21 18.50
C SER A 300 -1.13 2.62 19.13
N ASN A 301 -0.30 1.61 19.41
CA ASN A 301 1.01 1.83 20.03
C ASN A 301 2.06 2.27 19.00
N GLU A 302 3.24 2.68 19.47
CA GLU A 302 4.23 3.34 18.62
C GLU A 302 4.68 2.44 17.45
N ASP A 303 4.95 1.16 17.71
CA ASP A 303 5.32 0.17 16.68
C ASP A 303 4.22 0.04 15.59
N THR A 304 2.95 0.07 15.99
CA THR A 304 1.80 0.04 15.08
C THR A 304 1.66 1.34 14.28
N VAL A 305 1.93 2.49 14.90
CA VAL A 305 1.89 3.79 14.23
C VAL A 305 3.04 3.92 13.24
N GLU A 306 4.27 3.58 13.62
CA GLU A 306 5.44 3.66 12.74
C GLU A 306 5.33 2.71 11.55
N SER A 307 4.94 1.44 11.77
CA SER A 307 4.74 0.47 10.68
C SER A 307 3.65 0.91 9.70
N GLN A 308 2.49 1.38 10.18
CA GLN A 308 1.42 1.85 9.30
C GLN A 308 1.74 3.19 8.60
N VAL A 309 2.46 4.11 9.25
CA VAL A 309 2.96 5.34 8.62
C VAL A 309 3.96 5.00 7.51
N ASN A 310 4.83 4.00 7.71
CA ASN A 310 5.77 3.56 6.69
C ASN A 310 5.06 2.84 5.53
N ALA A 311 4.07 1.99 5.79
CA ALA A 311 3.22 1.41 4.74
C ALA A 311 2.49 2.50 3.91
N ALA A 312 1.98 3.55 4.56
CA ALA A 312 1.39 4.70 3.87
C ALA A 312 2.41 5.50 3.04
N ARG A 313 3.67 5.59 3.48
CA ARG A 313 4.78 6.19 2.71
C ARG A 313 5.14 5.35 1.49
N ASP A 314 5.28 4.04 1.63
CA ASP A 314 5.58 3.13 0.50
C ASP A 314 4.49 3.18 -0.58
N GLU A 315 3.22 3.25 -0.18
CA GLU A 315 2.11 3.43 -1.11
C GLU A 315 2.12 4.82 -1.78
N ARG A 316 2.42 5.89 -1.04
CA ARG A 316 2.60 7.25 -1.58
C ARG A 316 3.73 7.32 -2.59
N ASP A 317 4.88 6.73 -2.29
CA ASP A 317 6.07 6.78 -3.15
C ASP A 317 5.92 5.88 -4.38
N ARG A 318 5.27 4.71 -4.23
CA ARG A 318 4.81 3.91 -5.38
C ARG A 318 3.86 4.71 -6.27
N LEU A 319 2.88 5.40 -5.71
CA LEU A 319 1.97 6.24 -6.47
C LEU A 319 2.71 7.39 -7.17
N ALA A 320 3.63 8.07 -6.48
CA ALA A 320 4.42 9.17 -7.02
C ALA A 320 5.39 8.71 -8.13
N LEU A 321 6.01 7.53 -8.00
CA LEU A 321 6.90 6.95 -9.01
C LEU A 321 6.17 6.80 -10.35
N TRP A 322 5.00 6.14 -10.33
CA TRP A 322 4.25 5.80 -11.54
C TRP A 322 3.44 6.97 -12.11
N SER A 323 2.87 7.85 -11.26
CA SER A 323 2.03 8.97 -11.71
C SER A 323 2.81 10.25 -12.04
N ARG A 324 4.02 10.43 -11.49
CA ARG A 324 4.79 11.68 -11.58
C ARG A 324 6.24 11.49 -12.03
N VAL A 325 7.03 10.65 -11.37
CA VAL A 325 8.48 10.55 -11.64
C VAL A 325 8.76 9.92 -13.00
N LEU A 326 8.14 8.78 -13.33
CA LEU A 326 8.33 8.13 -14.63
C LEU A 326 7.77 8.99 -15.80
N PRO A 327 6.56 9.57 -15.74
CA PRO A 327 6.10 10.52 -16.76
C PRO A 327 7.04 11.72 -16.97
N ILE A 328 7.55 12.35 -15.91
CA ILE A 328 8.44 13.52 -16.04
C ILE A 328 9.79 13.12 -16.64
N THR A 329 10.41 12.04 -16.14
CA THR A 329 11.71 11.57 -16.65
C THR A 329 11.62 11.08 -18.10
N PHE A 330 10.58 10.33 -18.46
CA PHE A 330 10.35 9.89 -19.84
C PHE A 330 10.02 11.09 -20.76
N THR A 331 9.31 12.12 -20.28
CA THR A 331 9.08 13.34 -21.05
C THR A 331 10.38 14.11 -21.29
N ALA A 332 11.20 14.29 -20.25
CA ALA A 332 12.47 15.00 -20.36
C ALA A 332 13.45 14.29 -21.31
N ILE A 333 13.67 12.98 -21.11
CA ILE A 333 14.55 12.17 -21.96
C ILE A 333 13.98 12.08 -23.39
N GLY A 334 12.66 11.94 -23.54
CA GLY A 334 11.99 11.91 -24.84
C GLY A 334 12.16 13.19 -25.64
N LEU A 335 12.01 14.36 -25.01
CA LEU A 335 12.25 15.66 -25.63
C LEU A 335 13.74 15.86 -25.96
N ILE A 336 14.66 15.49 -25.06
CA ILE A 336 16.11 15.56 -25.32
C ILE A 336 16.50 14.66 -26.50
N ALA A 337 15.93 13.46 -26.60
CA ALA A 337 16.16 12.55 -27.72
C ALA A 337 15.57 13.09 -29.04
N LEU A 338 14.35 13.65 -29.05
CA LEU A 338 13.78 14.26 -30.26
C LEU A 338 14.59 15.48 -30.74
N VAL A 339 14.95 16.39 -29.83
CA VAL A 339 15.74 17.59 -30.18
C VAL A 339 17.16 17.22 -30.58
N GLY A 340 17.84 16.37 -29.80
CA GLY A 340 19.20 15.91 -30.09
C GLY A 340 19.28 15.10 -31.38
N GLY A 341 18.36 14.16 -31.59
CA GLY A 341 18.25 13.37 -32.81
C GLY A 341 17.91 14.21 -34.05
N GLY A 342 17.01 15.20 -33.91
CA GLY A 342 16.68 16.15 -34.99
C GLY A 342 17.85 17.06 -35.36
N LEU A 343 18.58 17.59 -34.37
CA LEU A 343 19.81 18.35 -34.59
C LEU A 343 20.88 17.48 -35.28
N PHE A 344 21.14 16.28 -34.76
CA PHE A 344 22.11 15.33 -35.31
C PHE A 344 21.78 14.94 -36.76
N ALA A 345 20.51 14.68 -37.07
CA ALA A 345 20.04 14.50 -38.45
C ALA A 345 20.35 15.73 -39.32
N SER A 346 20.03 16.95 -38.85
CA SER A 346 20.28 18.18 -39.61
C SER A 346 21.76 18.44 -39.90
N PHE A 347 22.67 18.10 -38.98
CA PHE A 347 24.11 18.19 -39.21
C PHE A 347 24.61 17.12 -40.19
N SER A 348 24.07 15.90 -40.14
CA SER A 348 24.42 14.83 -41.09
C SER A 348 24.03 15.15 -42.53
N LEU A 349 22.90 15.84 -42.74
CA LEU A 349 22.46 16.29 -44.06
C LEU A 349 23.34 17.44 -44.60
N ARG A 350 23.74 18.39 -43.74
CA ARG A 350 24.62 19.51 -44.12
C ARG A 350 26.03 19.07 -44.53
N THR A 351 26.51 17.92 -44.04
CA THR A 351 27.85 17.41 -44.44
C THR A 351 27.86 16.83 -45.85
N GLU A 352 26.72 16.38 -46.37
CA GLU A 352 26.59 15.93 -47.77
C GLU A 352 26.44 17.12 -48.73
N SER A 353 25.76 18.21 -48.33
CA SER A 353 25.66 19.44 -49.14
C SER A 353 27.00 20.14 -49.41
N ALA A 354 28.07 19.79 -48.69
CA ALA A 354 29.43 20.28 -48.90
C ALA A 354 30.32 19.31 -49.72
N LEU A 355 29.79 18.14 -50.12
CA LEU A 355 30.48 17.12 -50.91
C LEU A 355 29.81 16.84 -52.26
N THR A 356 28.64 17.44 -52.53
CA THR A 356 27.98 17.41 -53.84
C THR A 356 28.37 18.67 -54.65
N ASP A 357 29.53 18.62 -55.30
CA ASP A 357 29.93 19.62 -56.29
C ASP A 357 29.01 19.54 -57.53
N PRO A 358 28.31 20.61 -57.94
CA PRO A 358 27.42 20.59 -59.12
C PRO A 358 28.20 20.74 -60.45
N GLY A 359 29.41 20.19 -60.52
CA GLY A 359 30.29 20.21 -61.69
C GLY A 359 30.67 18.79 -62.13
N LEU A 360 30.96 18.65 -63.43
CA LEU A 360 31.38 17.40 -64.09
C LEU A 360 30.32 16.28 -64.15
N ASP A 361 29.26 16.53 -64.93
CA ASP A 361 28.65 15.45 -65.74
C ASP A 361 28.51 15.94 -67.19
N ARG A 362 29.59 15.76 -67.96
CA ARG A 362 29.65 16.11 -69.39
C ARG A 362 30.70 15.29 -70.13
N GLY A 363 30.20 14.37 -70.96
CA GLY A 363 30.94 13.61 -71.94
C GLY A 363 31.04 12.11 -71.61
N ASP A 364 31.12 11.22 -72.59
CA ASP A 364 30.93 11.36 -74.05
C ASP A 364 30.72 9.96 -74.63
N GLU A 365 29.90 9.79 -75.67
CA GLU A 365 30.13 8.81 -76.75
C GLU A 365 29.51 9.31 -78.07
N GLU A 366 30.39 9.52 -79.06
CA GLU A 366 30.29 9.35 -80.53
C GLU A 366 28.95 9.65 -81.28
N PHE A 367 28.95 10.19 -82.52
CA PHE A 367 29.76 9.78 -83.67
C PHE A 367 29.69 10.81 -84.85
N PHE A 368 30.72 10.85 -85.70
CA PHE A 368 30.87 11.64 -86.97
C PHE A 368 30.87 13.19 -86.94
N GLY A 369 31.83 13.83 -87.65
CA GLY A 369 31.52 15.10 -88.35
C GLY A 369 32.58 16.18 -88.64
N ARG A 370 33.64 15.90 -89.42
CA ARG A 370 34.45 16.89 -90.21
C ARG A 370 35.15 18.11 -89.53
N SER A 371 36.48 18.10 -89.63
CA SER A 371 37.34 19.19 -90.17
C SER A 371 37.22 20.65 -89.68
N GLY A 372 38.26 21.13 -88.98
CA GLY A 372 38.55 22.56 -88.79
C GLY A 372 39.96 22.82 -88.21
N LEU A 373 40.78 23.63 -88.88
CA LEU A 373 42.12 24.07 -88.42
C LEU A 373 42.00 25.32 -87.52
N GLY A 374 42.93 25.55 -86.57
CA GLY A 374 42.91 26.80 -85.78
C GLY A 374 43.89 26.98 -84.62
N GLU A 375 45.21 27.03 -84.91
CA GLU A 375 46.26 27.69 -84.09
C GLU A 375 46.41 27.35 -82.57
N ARG A 376 47.25 28.13 -81.85
CA ARG A 376 47.94 27.67 -80.63
C ARG A 376 48.46 28.84 -79.73
N VAL A 377 48.42 28.66 -78.39
CA VAL A 377 49.22 29.33 -77.30
C VAL A 377 49.11 30.88 -77.15
N PRO A 378 49.72 31.52 -76.12
CA PRO A 378 49.65 31.23 -74.66
C PRO A 378 49.49 32.50 -73.77
N GLY A 379 49.45 32.30 -72.44
CA GLY A 379 50.06 33.22 -71.47
C GLY A 379 49.16 33.69 -70.31
N ALA A 380 49.69 34.00 -69.12
CA ALA A 380 51.02 33.71 -68.58
C ALA A 380 51.02 33.86 -67.04
N GLU A 381 51.84 33.04 -66.36
CA GLU A 381 52.52 33.30 -65.07
C GLU A 381 51.67 33.63 -63.81
N ALA A 382 52.13 33.37 -62.58
CA ALA A 382 53.50 33.03 -62.16
C ALA A 382 53.58 31.81 -61.22
N GLU A 383 54.71 31.11 -61.29
CA GLU A 383 55.18 30.24 -60.21
C GLU A 383 55.94 31.07 -59.15
N THR A 384 56.01 30.58 -57.91
CA THR A 384 57.27 30.66 -57.15
C THR A 384 57.36 29.47 -56.20
N GLU A 385 58.45 28.71 -56.30
CA GLU A 385 58.73 27.53 -55.48
C GLU A 385 59.06 27.88 -54.01
N LYS A 386 58.88 26.93 -53.07
CA LYS A 386 60.03 26.12 -52.59
C LYS A 386 59.70 24.92 -51.68
N LEU A 387 60.27 23.78 -52.09
CA LEU A 387 60.51 22.54 -51.35
C LEU A 387 61.77 22.71 -50.43
N PRO A 388 62.17 21.74 -49.56
CA PRO A 388 61.84 20.30 -49.58
C PRO A 388 61.51 19.63 -48.23
N ALA A 389 61.26 18.32 -48.29
CA ALA A 389 61.14 17.41 -47.15
C ALA A 389 62.51 16.81 -46.75
N GLN A 390 62.55 16.09 -45.63
CA GLN A 390 63.63 15.17 -45.28
C GLN A 390 63.10 13.91 -44.57
N HIS A 391 63.80 12.78 -44.69
CA HIS A 391 63.32 11.43 -44.36
C HIS A 391 64.48 10.56 -43.84
N SER A 392 64.25 9.80 -42.76
CA SER A 392 65.02 8.65 -42.21
C SER A 392 64.29 8.22 -40.92
N GLU A 393 63.78 7.00 -40.71
CA GLU A 393 64.33 5.64 -40.76
C GLU A 393 65.00 5.15 -39.45
N SER A 394 65.02 3.82 -39.28
CA SER A 394 64.93 3.08 -38.00
C SER A 394 66.26 2.49 -37.47
N HIS A 395 66.18 1.73 -36.35
CA HIS A 395 67.11 0.78 -35.67
C HIS A 395 67.24 1.14 -34.16
N ASP A 396 67.41 0.24 -33.18
CA ASP A 396 67.24 -1.23 -33.09
C ASP A 396 67.10 -1.65 -31.60
N ASP A 397 66.64 -2.88 -31.31
CA ASP A 397 66.63 -3.56 -29.98
C ASP A 397 67.97 -4.34 -29.75
N PRO A 398 68.46 -4.67 -28.51
CA PRO A 398 67.85 -5.77 -27.70
C PRO A 398 68.13 -5.90 -26.15
N ASP A 399 67.13 -6.42 -25.42
CA ASP A 399 67.14 -7.43 -24.31
C ASP A 399 67.92 -7.26 -22.94
N PRO A 400 67.57 -8.06 -21.87
CA PRO A 400 67.72 -7.70 -20.43
C PRO A 400 68.42 -8.82 -19.59
N PRO A 401 68.14 -9.12 -18.26
CA PRO A 401 67.51 -8.39 -17.14
C PRO A 401 68.52 -8.15 -15.97
N PRO A 402 68.62 -8.83 -14.77
CA PRO A 402 67.77 -9.78 -14.00
C PRO A 402 67.47 -9.41 -12.51
N GLY A 403 66.44 -10.04 -11.91
CA GLY A 403 66.23 -10.17 -10.44
C GLY A 403 65.30 -9.11 -9.78
N SER A 404 64.51 -9.40 -8.74
CA SER A 404 64.35 -10.63 -7.93
C SER A 404 62.90 -10.86 -7.44
N ASP A 405 62.59 -12.09 -6.99
CA ASP A 405 61.25 -12.69 -6.82
C ASP A 405 60.55 -12.49 -5.43
N PRO A 406 59.32 -13.01 -5.18
CA PRO A 406 58.40 -12.60 -4.10
C PRO A 406 58.30 -13.71 -3.00
N PRO A 407 57.19 -14.37 -2.56
CA PRO A 407 55.72 -14.17 -2.62
C PRO A 407 54.99 -14.29 -1.25
N HIS A 408 53.65 -14.27 -1.27
CA HIS A 408 52.68 -15.15 -0.56
C HIS A 408 51.29 -14.47 -0.54
N GLY A 409 50.14 -15.16 -0.67
CA GLY A 409 49.87 -16.59 -0.93
C GLY A 409 48.38 -16.80 -1.28
N ALA A 410 48.01 -17.96 -1.82
CA ALA A 410 46.64 -18.25 -2.28
C ALA A 410 45.82 -19.10 -1.29
N ALA A 411 44.50 -18.98 -1.34
CA ALA A 411 43.54 -19.92 -0.76
C ALA A 411 42.19 -19.86 -1.52
N SER A 412 41.49 -20.99 -1.66
CA SER A 412 40.23 -21.11 -2.40
C SER A 412 39.20 -21.91 -1.59
N GLU A 413 37.99 -21.36 -1.41
CA GLU A 413 36.73 -22.07 -1.08
C GLU A 413 36.68 -22.92 0.24
N PRO A 414 35.53 -23.42 0.74
CA PRO A 414 34.17 -23.49 0.14
C PRO A 414 32.99 -23.04 1.04
N ASN A 415 31.77 -23.20 0.51
CA ASN A 415 30.47 -23.24 1.20
C ASN A 415 29.85 -24.67 1.05
N PRO A 416 28.75 -25.04 1.72
CA PRO A 416 28.42 -24.90 3.15
C PRO A 416 27.89 -26.24 3.76
N PRO A 417 27.59 -26.34 5.06
CA PRO A 417 26.78 -27.43 5.63
C PRO A 417 25.27 -27.08 5.69
N GLY A 418 24.41 -28.10 5.61
CA GLY A 418 22.95 -27.98 5.67
C GLY A 418 22.34 -28.03 7.08
N PRO A 419 21.00 -27.94 7.20
CA PRO A 419 20.28 -27.98 8.49
C PRO A 419 20.19 -29.40 9.08
N PRO A 420 20.05 -29.55 10.40
CA PRO A 420 19.80 -30.84 11.05
C PRO A 420 18.31 -31.19 11.11
N ASP A 421 18.00 -32.48 11.01
CA ASP A 421 16.67 -33.04 11.25
C ASP A 421 16.24 -32.93 12.74
N ARG A 422 14.95 -33.18 13.00
CA ARG A 422 14.40 -33.41 14.34
C ARG A 422 13.44 -34.61 14.32
N ASP A 423 13.64 -35.51 15.28
CA ASP A 423 12.62 -36.42 15.81
C ASP A 423 11.56 -35.67 16.65
#